data_AF-A0A831QIP3-F1
#
_entry.id   AF-A0A831QIP3-F1
#
_cell.length_a   1.000
_cell.length_b   1.000
_cell.length_c   1.000
_cell.angle_alpha   90.00
_cell.angle_beta   90.00
_cell.angle_gamma   90.00
#
_symmetry.space_group_name_H-M   'P 1'
#
loop_
_entity.id
_entity.type
_entity.pdbx_description
1 polymer ?
#
loop_
_entity_poly.entity_id
_entity_poly.type
_entity_poly.pdbx_seq_one_letter_code
_entity_poly.pdbx_strand_id
1 'polypeptide(L)'
;MRDNAVEPEKRVSPISYSAARMVVKKAGKLVGIDVKAHDLRRFAATYASRAGTPLEIVSKIILRHSNVATTQRYLGEISEIEAMRWIDRLHS
;
A
#
# COMPACT_ATOMS: atom_id res chain seq x y z
N MET A 1 -27.36 7.97 -37.20
CA MET A 1 -26.55 7.16 -36.28
C MET A 1 -26.15 8.09 -35.15
N ARG A 2 -26.47 7.77 -33.89
CA ARG A 2 -26.18 8.67 -32.76
C ARG A 2 -24.72 8.46 -32.34
N ASP A 3 -23.90 9.46 -32.60
CA ASP A 3 -22.55 9.57 -32.08
C ASP A 3 -22.62 9.81 -30.56
N ASN A 4 -22.62 8.73 -29.80
CA ASN A 4 -22.40 8.82 -28.35
C ASN A 4 -20.89 8.92 -28.12
N ALA A 5 -20.36 10.13 -28.22
CA ALA A 5 -19.07 10.46 -27.63
C ALA A 5 -19.17 10.20 -26.12
N VAL A 6 -18.73 9.02 -25.69
CA VAL A 6 -18.64 8.69 -24.26
C VAL A 6 -17.53 9.57 -23.70
N GLU A 7 -17.93 10.61 -22.97
CA GLU A 7 -16.98 11.46 -22.24
C GLU A 7 -16.05 10.57 -21.41
N PRO A 8 -14.72 10.75 -21.49
CA PRO A 8 -13.74 9.86 -20.87
C PRO A 8 -13.91 9.72 -19.35
N GLU A 9 -14.62 10.66 -18.74
CA GLU A 9 -14.91 10.76 -17.31
C GLU A 9 -16.13 9.93 -16.88
N LYS A 10 -17.01 9.53 -17.82
CA LYS A 10 -18.16 8.66 -17.56
C LYS A 10 -17.80 7.20 -17.82
N ARG A 11 -16.85 6.65 -17.06
CA ARG A 11 -16.74 5.19 -16.96
C ARG A 11 -17.93 4.67 -16.17
N VAL A 12 -18.93 4.17 -16.90
CA VAL A 12 -20.18 3.58 -16.35
C VAL A 12 -19.90 2.31 -15.52
N SER A 13 -18.68 1.76 -15.56
CA SER A 13 -18.30 0.57 -14.79
C SER A 13 -16.89 0.67 -14.19
N PRO A 14 -16.65 0.06 -13.02
CA PRO A 14 -15.31 -0.05 -12.43
C PRO A 14 -14.31 -0.72 -13.39
N ILE A 15 -13.03 -0.37 -13.27
CA ILE A 15 -11.97 -1.04 -14.03
C ILE A 15 -11.85 -2.52 -13.62
N SER A 16 -11.59 -3.38 -14.60
CA SER A 16 -11.27 -4.78 -14.31
C SER A 16 -9.90 -4.92 -13.63
N TYR A 17 -9.66 -6.06 -12.97
CA TYR A 17 -8.35 -6.39 -12.42
C TYR A 17 -7.24 -6.37 -13.49
N SER A 18 -7.52 -6.88 -14.69
CA SER A 18 -6.57 -6.88 -15.81
C SER A 18 -6.24 -5.45 -16.26
N ALA A 19 -7.23 -4.56 -16.33
CA ALA A 19 -7.01 -3.15 -16.64
C ALA A 19 -6.15 -2.47 -15.58
N ALA A 20 -6.44 -2.68 -14.29
CA ALA A 20 -5.62 -2.16 -13.19
C ALA A 20 -4.18 -2.68 -13.24
N ARG A 21 -3.98 -3.98 -13.51
CA ARG A 21 -2.67 -4.60 -13.69
C ARG A 21 -1.89 -3.96 -14.84
N MET A 22 -2.56 -3.64 -15.95
CA MET A 22 -1.94 -3.00 -17.11
C MET A 22 -1.48 -1.57 -16.79
N VAL A 23 -2.23 -0.81 -15.98
CA VAL A 23 -1.83 0.52 -15.51
C VAL A 23 -0.52 0.42 -14.73
N VAL A 24 -0.43 -0.47 -13.75
CA VAL A 24 0.79 -0.65 -12.93
C VAL A 24 1.97 -1.10 -13.80
N LYS A 25 1.76 -2.04 -14.73
CA LYS A 25 2.82 -2.50 -15.64
C LYS A 25 3.32 -1.38 -16.56
N LYS A 26 2.42 -0.52 -17.05
CA LYS A 26 2.78 0.63 -17.88
C LYS A 26 3.61 1.64 -17.07
N ALA A 27 3.21 1.94 -15.84
CA ALA A 27 3.97 2.80 -14.94
C ALA A 27 5.37 2.26 -14.66
N GLY A 28 5.49 0.95 -14.37
CA GLY A 28 6.78 0.28 -14.20
C GLY A 28 7.68 0.41 -15.43
N LYS A 29 7.14 0.15 -16.63
CA LYS A 29 7.89 0.31 -17.88
C LYS A 29 8.41 1.72 -18.11
N LEU A 30 7.64 2.75 -17.74
CA LEU A 30 8.07 4.16 -17.88
C LEU A 30 9.32 4.48 -17.05
N VAL A 31 9.52 3.78 -15.93
CA VAL A 31 10.69 3.96 -15.05
C VAL A 31 11.71 2.81 -15.18
N GLY A 32 11.53 1.91 -16.15
CA GLY A 32 12.45 0.78 -16.39
C GLY A 32 12.39 -0.36 -15.37
N ILE A 33 11.29 -0.52 -14.63
CA ILE A 33 11.14 -1.53 -13.56
C ILE A 33 9.93 -2.44 -13.83
N ASP A 34 10.07 -3.76 -13.65
CA ASP A 34 8.91 -4.68 -13.62
C ASP A 34 8.28 -4.70 -12.23
N VAL A 35 7.33 -3.79 -11.99
CA VAL A 35 6.63 -3.66 -10.70
C VAL A 35 5.23 -4.25 -10.78
N LYS A 36 4.80 -4.95 -9.72
CA LYS A 36 3.43 -5.44 -9.54
C LYS A 36 2.72 -4.65 -8.45
N ALA A 37 1.38 -4.65 -8.49
CA ALA A 37 0.56 -3.98 -7.47
C ALA A 37 0.87 -4.48 -6.04
N HIS A 38 1.22 -5.77 -5.91
CA HIS A 38 1.63 -6.37 -4.64
C HIS A 38 2.96 -5.81 -4.11
N ASP A 39 3.89 -5.47 -4.98
CA ASP A 39 5.18 -4.89 -4.58
C ASP A 39 4.99 -3.49 -4.01
N LEU A 40 4.10 -2.69 -4.63
CA LEU A 40 3.71 -1.38 -4.12
C LEU A 40 3.06 -1.48 -2.73
N ARG A 41 2.18 -2.46 -2.53
CA ARG A 41 1.55 -2.74 -1.23
C ARG A 41 2.59 -3.13 -0.17
N ARG A 42 3.56 -3.98 -0.53
CA ARG A 42 4.67 -4.36 0.37
C ARG A 42 5.52 -3.14 0.75
N PHE A 43 5.90 -2.34 -0.24
CA PHE A 43 6.66 -1.11 -0.03
C PHE A 43 5.95 -0.15 0.93
N ALA A 44 4.64 0.09 0.73
CA ALA A 44 3.86 0.96 1.60
C ALA A 44 3.86 0.49 3.06
N ALA A 45 3.70 -0.82 3.29
CA ALA A 45 3.72 -1.39 4.65
C ALA A 45 5.10 -1.29 5.29
N THR A 46 6.17 -1.60 4.55
CA THR A 46 7.55 -1.47 5.04
C THR A 46 7.91 -0.02 5.33
N TYR A 47 7.54 0.91 4.45
CA TYR A 47 7.78 2.33 4.64
C TYR A 47 7.08 2.85 5.90
N ALA A 48 5.78 2.55 6.06
CA ALA A 48 5.01 2.96 7.23
C ALA A 48 5.60 2.38 8.52
N SER A 49 5.96 1.10 8.52
CA SER A 49 6.61 0.46 9.66
C SER A 49 7.96 1.09 10.00
N ARG A 50 8.79 1.44 9.00
CA ARG A 50 10.08 2.11 9.22
C ARG A 50 9.95 3.57 9.67
N ALA A 51 8.84 4.24 9.33
CA ALA A 51 8.45 5.50 9.94
C ALA A 51 7.96 5.33 11.39
N GLY A 52 7.87 4.07 11.85
CA GLY A 52 7.39 3.62 13.15
C GLY A 52 5.87 3.67 13.31
N THR A 53 5.11 3.79 12.22
CA THR A 53 3.64 3.73 12.27
C THR A 53 3.19 2.51 13.09
N PRO A 54 2.28 2.67 14.06
CA PRO A 54 1.83 1.57 14.91
C PRO A 54 1.37 0.35 14.10
N LEU A 55 1.68 -0.85 14.61
CA LEU A 55 1.43 -2.12 13.94
C LEU A 55 -0.04 -2.29 13.54
N GLU A 56 -0.96 -1.83 14.38
CA GLU A 56 -2.41 -1.87 14.16
C GLU A 56 -2.81 -1.04 12.95
N ILE A 57 -2.21 0.15 12.78
CA ILE A 57 -2.47 1.04 11.64
C ILE A 57 -1.93 0.40 10.35
N VAL A 58 -0.69 -0.11 10.39
CA VAL A 58 -0.11 -0.83 9.24
C VAL A 58 -0.97 -2.05 8.89
N SER A 59 -1.43 -2.79 9.89
CA SER A 59 -2.21 -4.01 9.69
C SER A 59 -3.63 -3.75 9.19
N LYS A 60 -4.36 -2.81 9.79
CA LYS A 60 -5.80 -2.62 9.55
C LYS A 60 -6.10 -1.62 8.45
N ILE A 61 -5.27 -0.60 8.29
CA ILE A 61 -5.51 0.47 7.32
C ILE A 61 -4.76 0.20 6.02
N ILE A 62 -3.45 -0.04 6.10
CA ILE A 62 -2.60 -0.23 4.91
C ILE A 62 -2.76 -1.63 4.33
N LEU A 63 -2.61 -2.66 5.17
CA LEU A 63 -2.69 -4.05 4.75
C LEU A 63 -4.12 -4.61 4.79
N ARG A 64 -5.04 -4.04 5.57
CA ARG A 64 -6.41 -4.57 5.71
C ARG A 64 -6.44 -6.06 6.07
N HIS A 65 -5.50 -6.52 6.90
CA HIS A 65 -5.51 -7.89 7.39
C HIS A 65 -6.62 -8.08 8.42
N SER A 66 -7.34 -9.19 8.31
CA SER A 66 -8.37 -9.60 9.28
C SER A 66 -7.79 -9.82 10.68
N ASN A 67 -6.52 -10.27 10.78
CA ASN A 67 -5.81 -10.48 12.03
C ASN A 67 -4.47 -9.71 12.06
N VAL A 68 -4.18 -9.02 13.16
CA VAL A 68 -2.92 -8.29 13.39
C VAL A 68 -1.73 -9.24 13.48
N ALA A 69 -1.92 -10.46 13.98
CA ALA A 69 -0.90 -11.49 14.05
C ALA A 69 -0.28 -11.81 12.68
N THR A 70 -1.06 -11.68 11.60
CA THR A 70 -0.56 -11.86 10.22
C THR A 70 0.48 -10.80 9.87
N THR A 71 0.35 -9.57 10.37
CA THR A 71 1.30 -8.47 10.13
C THR A 71 2.50 -8.54 11.07
N GLN A 72 2.27 -8.93 12.33
CA GLN A 72 3.32 -9.07 13.35
C GLN A 72 4.45 -10.01 12.88
N ARG A 73 4.09 -11.10 12.18
CA ARG A 73 5.04 -12.05 11.60
C ARG A 73 6.04 -11.43 10.60
N TYR A 74 5.67 -10.32 9.94
CA TYR A 74 6.49 -9.71 8.88
C TYR A 74 7.28 -8.49 9.33
N LEU A 75 6.92 -7.88 10.46
CA LEU A 75 7.60 -6.67 10.96
C LEU A 75 8.59 -6.98 12.09
N GLY A 76 8.59 -8.21 12.62
CA GLY A 76 9.48 -8.59 13.71
C GLY A 76 9.03 -7.99 15.05
N GLU A 77 9.79 -8.28 16.11
CA GLU A 77 9.62 -7.61 17.40
C GLU A 77 10.27 -6.22 17.34
N ILE A 78 9.62 -5.22 17.93
CA ILE A 78 10.19 -3.88 18.07
C ILE A 78 11.41 -4.00 18.99
N SER A 79 12.56 -3.50 18.56
CA SER A 79 13.75 -3.47 19.42
C SER A 79 13.54 -2.54 20.61
N GLU A 80 14.16 -2.83 21.76
CA GLU A 80 14.11 -1.92 22.93
C GLU A 80 14.54 -0.49 22.57
N ILE A 81 15.50 -0.35 21.66
CA ILE A 81 15.99 0.94 21.17
C ILE A 81 14.91 1.70 20.41
N GLU A 82 14.14 1.03 19.56
CA GLU A 82 13.01 1.65 18.87
C GLU A 82 11.90 2.00 19.86
N ALA A 83 11.59 1.13 20.81
CA ALA A 83 10.60 1.41 21.85
C ALA A 83 10.97 2.67 22.66
N MET A 84 12.23 2.82 23.05
CA MET A 84 12.73 4.02 23.74
C MET A 84 12.58 5.28 22.88
N ARG A 85 12.93 5.22 21.59
CA ARG A 85 12.74 6.35 20.66
C ARG A 85 11.27 6.74 20.47
N TRP A 86 10.36 5.78 20.61
CA TRP A 86 8.92 6.01 20.59
C TRP A 86 8.43 6.71 21.86
N ILE A 87 8.92 6.29 23.03
CA ILE A 87 8.63 6.93 24.33
C ILE A 87 9.09 8.39 24.32
N ASP A 88 10.33 8.65 23.89
CA ASP A 88 10.88 10.02 23.84
C ASP A 88 10.02 10.94 22.96
N ARG A 89 9.52 10.43 21.82
CA ARG A 89 8.70 11.19 20.87
C ARG A 89 7.26 11.44 21.36
N LEU A 90 6.77 10.65 22.31
CA LEU A 90 5.43 10.82 22.92
C LEU A 90 5.46 11.78 24.12
N HIS A 91 6.63 11.96 24.73
CA HIS A 91 6.83 12.83 25.90
C HIS A 91 7.50 14.16 25.55
N SER A 92 7.70 14.45 24.26
CA SER A 92 8.12 15.75 23.74
C SER A 92 6.94 16.52 23.14
#